data_AF-A0A0C2CNP7-F1
#
_entry.id   AF-A0A0C2CNP7-F1
#
_cell.length_a   1.000
_cell.length_b   1.000
_cell.length_c   1.000
_cell.angle_alpha   90.00
_cell.angle_beta   90.00
_cell.angle_gamma   90.00
#
_symmetry.space_group_name_H-M   'P 1'
#
loop_
_entity.id
_entity.type
_entity.pdbx_description
1 polymer ?
#
loop_
_entity_poly.entity_id
_entity_poly.type
_entity_poly.pdbx_seq_one_letter_code
_entity_poly.pdbx_strand_id
1 'polypeptide(L)'
;SLTYPQCLYYPLDCRCFQIHVWTANDNRTVTSAQAVLAGAYKPDKAHLWSSTLNWQPVAVHTDPTIDWVSTGINNVCPTYEETFYASAAYQDILGYFDPSLIEFLENSTGVPIKTPIDFNHIIDALNTKITLNDTRLPYPKWAEPIRGNISEIRTIFHQKMVDAQNDTAGKYHAELLLSYIEDHLNRPPSKKNKAVFVSGHDTNFFTLGRHFNITPMANEMVSYAALLAVELHLINGTYFVRVSGEIFTCRKE
;
A
#
# COMPACT_ATOMS: atom_id res chain seq x y z
N SER A 1 9.03 29.44 0.73
CA SER A 1 10.25 28.85 1.31
C SER A 1 9.97 28.49 2.75
N LEU A 2 9.56 27.25 3.01
CA LEU A 2 9.43 26.70 4.36
C LEU A 2 10.27 25.43 4.40
N THR A 3 11.50 25.59 4.85
CA THR A 3 12.38 24.49 5.25
C THR A 3 11.84 23.93 6.56
N TYR A 4 11.28 22.71 6.53
CA TYR A 4 11.01 21.96 7.75
C TYR A 4 12.36 21.42 8.27
N PRO A 5 12.82 21.83 9.47
CA PRO A 5 13.97 21.21 10.09
C PRO A 5 13.62 19.76 10.44
N GLN A 6 14.62 18.88 10.35
CA GLN A 6 14.57 17.49 10.79
C GLN A 6 13.93 17.37 12.20
N CYS A 7 12.65 17.07 12.25
CA CYS A 7 11.91 16.80 13.49
C CYS A 7 11.25 15.43 13.39
N LEU A 8 12.06 14.41 13.10
CA LEU A 8 11.74 13.03 13.43
C LEU A 8 12.43 12.77 14.78
N TYR A 9 11.64 12.49 15.83
CA TYR A 9 12.06 12.28 17.23
C TYR A 9 12.78 10.93 17.40
N TYR A 10 13.72 10.62 16.51
CA TYR A 10 14.46 9.37 16.51
C TYR A 10 15.93 9.70 16.79
N PRO A 11 16.58 9.03 17.75
CA PRO A 11 18.02 8.96 17.70
C PRO A 11 18.39 8.32 16.36
N LEU A 12 19.23 9.00 15.58
CA LEU A 12 19.72 8.55 14.27
C LEU A 12 20.47 7.19 14.34
N ASP A 13 20.70 6.69 15.55
CA ASP A 13 21.34 5.43 15.85
C ASP A 13 20.28 4.32 15.95
N CYS A 14 20.19 3.49 14.91
CA CYS A 14 19.35 2.29 14.94
C CYS A 14 19.91 1.28 15.93
N ARG A 15 19.26 1.15 17.09
CA ARG A 15 19.42 -0.06 17.91
C ARG A 15 18.38 -1.08 17.46
N CYS A 16 18.80 -2.28 17.06
CA CYS A 16 17.94 -3.31 16.46
C CYS A 16 16.68 -3.65 17.29
N PHE A 17 16.68 -3.40 18.60
CA PHE A 17 15.53 -3.61 19.47
C PHE A 17 14.51 -2.46 19.47
N GLN A 18 14.83 -1.30 18.88
CA GLN A 18 13.95 -0.12 18.90
C GLN A 18 12.92 -0.12 17.79
N ILE A 19 13.03 -1.00 16.79
CA ILE A 19 12.07 -1.05 15.69
C ILE A 19 11.65 -2.48 15.41
N HIS A 20 10.47 -2.62 14.84
CA HIS A 20 10.01 -3.85 14.24
C HIS A 20 9.48 -3.55 12.84
N VAL A 21 9.77 -4.41 11.88
CA VAL A 21 9.43 -4.18 10.48
C VAL A 21 8.72 -5.41 9.94
N TRP A 22 7.49 -5.21 9.48
CA TRP A 22 6.68 -6.16 8.75
C TRP A 22 6.68 -5.81 7.26
N THR A 23 6.85 -6.81 6.42
CA THR A 23 6.69 -6.72 4.97
C THR A 23 5.76 -7.82 4.50
N ALA A 24 5.14 -7.61 3.35
CA ALA A 24 4.49 -8.68 2.63
C ALA A 24 5.52 -9.64 1.96
N ASN A 25 5.05 -10.64 1.22
CA ASN A 25 5.89 -11.52 0.41
C ASN A 25 6.31 -10.87 -0.92
N ASP A 26 5.52 -9.91 -1.43
CA ASP A 26 5.84 -9.23 -2.68
C ASP A 26 7.20 -8.52 -2.59
N ASN A 27 8.10 -8.84 -3.52
CA ASN A 27 9.44 -8.25 -3.63
C ASN A 27 9.40 -6.73 -3.55
N ARG A 28 8.39 -6.07 -4.13
CA ARG A 28 8.32 -4.60 -4.12
C ARG A 28 8.07 -4.03 -2.73
N THR A 29 7.33 -4.73 -1.87
CA THR A 29 7.15 -4.31 -0.46
C THR A 29 8.42 -4.54 0.34
N VAL A 30 9.09 -5.68 0.14
CA VAL A 30 10.36 -6.01 0.82
C VAL A 30 11.44 -4.99 0.45
N THR A 31 11.62 -4.71 -0.84
CA THR A 31 12.62 -3.74 -1.31
C THR A 31 12.29 -2.32 -0.90
N SER A 32 11.00 -1.95 -0.86
CA SER A 32 10.58 -0.62 -0.40
C SER A 32 10.88 -0.42 1.08
N ALA A 33 10.59 -1.43 1.92
CA ALA A 33 10.96 -1.40 3.33
C ALA A 33 12.47 -1.24 3.51
N GLN A 34 13.28 -2.02 2.78
CA GLN A 34 14.74 -1.92 2.84
C GLN A 34 15.25 -0.54 2.40
N ALA A 35 14.67 0.06 1.36
CA ALA A 35 15.03 1.40 0.90
C ALA A 35 14.72 2.48 1.95
N VAL A 36 13.53 2.41 2.58
CA VAL A 36 13.14 3.32 3.68
C VAL A 36 14.10 3.17 4.87
N LEU A 37 14.41 1.93 5.26
CA LEU A 37 15.31 1.64 6.37
C LEU A 37 16.74 2.13 6.10
N ALA A 38 17.25 1.95 4.88
CA ALA A 38 18.57 2.45 4.49
C ALA A 38 18.65 3.98 4.57
N GLY A 39 17.56 4.70 4.29
CA GLY A 39 17.48 6.15 4.42
C GLY A 39 17.36 6.62 5.88
N ALA A 40 16.53 5.93 6.67
CA ALA A 40 16.20 6.33 8.04
C ALA A 40 17.27 5.92 9.08
N TYR A 41 17.95 4.78 8.87
CA TYR A 41 18.78 4.13 9.88
C TYR A 41 20.20 3.90 9.37
N LYS A 42 21.02 4.95 9.47
CA LYS A 42 22.45 4.88 9.15
C LYS A 42 23.25 4.28 10.32
N PRO A 43 24.36 3.56 10.04
CA PRO A 43 25.21 3.03 11.11
C PRO A 43 25.80 4.18 11.94
N ASP A 44 25.78 4.03 13.26
CA ASP A 44 26.53 4.89 14.16
C ASP A 44 28.02 4.51 14.16
N LYS A 45 28.86 5.24 14.92
CA LYS A 45 30.30 4.96 14.98
C LYS A 45 30.65 3.55 15.46
N ALA A 46 29.82 2.95 16.32
CA ALA A 46 30.07 1.61 16.87
C ALA A 46 29.61 0.50 15.91
N HIS A 47 28.62 0.78 15.06
CA HIS A 47 28.05 -0.17 14.08
C HIS A 47 28.54 0.09 12.65
N LEU A 48 29.47 1.02 12.45
CA LEU A 48 30.10 1.29 11.15
C LEU A 48 31.02 0.13 10.77
N TRP A 49 30.51 -0.78 9.94
CA TRP A 49 31.25 -1.93 9.44
C TRP A 49 32.01 -1.66 8.14
N SER A 50 31.65 -0.60 7.40
CA SER A 50 32.29 -0.20 6.14
C SER A 50 32.58 1.30 6.13
N SER A 51 33.77 1.67 5.66
CA SER A 51 34.18 3.08 5.48
C SER A 51 33.64 3.73 4.21
N THR A 52 33.14 2.93 3.26
CA THR A 52 32.64 3.41 1.96
C THR A 52 31.12 3.29 1.83
N LEU A 53 30.49 2.39 2.61
CA LEU A 53 29.06 2.11 2.53
C LEU A 53 28.37 2.51 3.84
N ASN A 54 27.64 3.62 3.79
CA ASN A 54 26.88 4.16 4.92
C ASN A 54 25.50 3.48 5.06
N TRP A 55 25.52 2.16 5.25
CA TRP A 55 24.34 1.31 5.37
C TRP A 55 24.59 0.27 6.45
N GLN A 56 23.53 -0.22 7.09
CA GLN A 56 23.60 -1.34 8.03
C GLN A 56 22.47 -2.32 7.75
N PRO A 57 22.68 -3.62 8.03
CA PRO A 57 21.60 -4.59 7.93
C PRO A 57 20.54 -4.30 9.00
N VAL A 58 19.28 -4.26 8.57
CA VAL A 58 18.12 -4.16 9.45
C VAL A 58 17.22 -5.36 9.16
N ALA A 59 16.83 -6.08 10.21
CA ALA A 59 15.97 -7.24 10.08
C ALA A 59 14.56 -6.80 9.65
N VAL A 60 14.01 -7.52 8.67
CA VAL A 60 12.62 -7.41 8.22
C VAL A 60 11.95 -8.77 8.41
N HIS A 61 10.68 -8.74 8.79
CA HIS A 61 9.88 -9.93 9.04
C HIS A 61 8.75 -9.97 8.04
N THR A 62 8.45 -11.17 7.55
CA THR A 62 7.46 -11.35 6.51
C THR A 62 6.16 -11.84 7.11
N ASP A 63 5.09 -11.12 6.82
CA ASP A 63 3.72 -11.57 7.03
C ASP A 63 3.01 -11.60 5.66
N PRO A 64 2.78 -12.79 5.09
CA PRO A 64 2.18 -12.90 3.76
C PRO A 64 0.76 -12.36 3.69
N THR A 65 0.08 -12.23 4.83
CA THR A 65 -1.32 -11.80 4.88
C THR A 65 -1.50 -10.33 4.49
N ILE A 66 -0.43 -9.53 4.54
CA ILE A 66 -0.41 -8.14 4.05
C ILE A 66 -0.70 -8.09 2.54
N ASP A 67 -0.28 -9.11 1.77
CA ASP A 67 -0.56 -9.24 0.33
C ASP A 67 -2.00 -9.63 0.02
N TRP A 68 -2.76 -10.14 0.99
CA TRP A 68 -4.06 -10.76 0.71
C TRP A 68 -5.18 -9.75 0.41
N VAL A 69 -4.89 -8.46 0.41
CA VAL A 69 -5.88 -7.44 0.03
C VAL A 69 -6.02 -7.37 -1.50
N SER A 70 -7.21 -7.01 -1.97
CA SER A 70 -7.55 -6.87 -3.40
C SER A 70 -7.18 -8.11 -4.21
N THR A 71 -6.39 -7.96 -5.27
CA THR A 71 -6.02 -9.05 -6.18
C THR A 71 -4.97 -10.02 -5.62
N GLY A 72 -4.40 -9.76 -4.43
CA GLY A 72 -3.24 -10.52 -3.93
C GLY A 72 -3.56 -11.76 -3.10
N ILE A 73 -4.81 -12.01 -2.71
CA ILE A 73 -5.25 -13.28 -2.08
C ILE A 73 -5.42 -14.43 -3.08
N ASN A 74 -5.30 -14.17 -4.38
CA ASN A 74 -5.49 -15.17 -5.41
C ASN A 74 -4.48 -16.32 -5.29
N ASN A 75 -4.95 -17.57 -5.35
CA ASN A 75 -4.24 -18.82 -5.12
C ASN A 75 -3.68 -19.02 -3.69
N VAL A 76 -4.26 -18.35 -2.68
CA VAL A 76 -3.78 -18.46 -1.29
C VAL A 76 -4.80 -19.11 -0.36
N CYS A 77 -6.09 -18.83 -0.55
CA CYS A 77 -7.16 -19.30 0.32
C CYS A 77 -8.32 -19.84 -0.53
N PRO A 78 -8.42 -21.17 -0.73
CA PRO A 78 -9.44 -21.78 -1.58
C PRO A 78 -10.87 -21.37 -1.18
N THR A 79 -11.17 -21.37 0.13
CA THR A 79 -12.49 -20.95 0.63
C THR A 79 -12.78 -19.49 0.32
N TYR A 80 -11.78 -18.62 0.44
CA TYR A 80 -11.95 -17.22 0.08
C TYR A 80 -12.20 -17.07 -1.42
N GLU A 81 -11.43 -17.73 -2.26
CA GLU A 81 -11.58 -17.65 -3.71
C GLU A 81 -12.94 -18.16 -4.17
N GLU A 82 -13.36 -19.31 -3.66
CA GLU A 82 -14.67 -19.89 -3.96
C GLU A 82 -15.82 -18.97 -3.55
N THR A 83 -15.70 -18.26 -2.42
CA THR A 83 -16.77 -17.40 -1.90
C THR A 83 -16.74 -15.98 -2.48
N PHE A 84 -15.57 -15.34 -2.48
CA PHE A 84 -15.38 -13.98 -2.97
C PHE A 84 -15.59 -13.88 -4.48
N TYR A 85 -14.93 -14.74 -5.27
CA TYR A 85 -15.07 -14.67 -6.73
C TYR A 85 -16.44 -15.13 -7.20
N ALA A 86 -17.17 -15.97 -6.45
CA ALA A 86 -18.56 -16.30 -6.75
C ALA A 86 -19.57 -15.24 -6.25
N SER A 87 -19.13 -14.28 -5.43
CA SER A 87 -20.02 -13.28 -4.84
C SER A 87 -20.62 -12.36 -5.91
N ALA A 88 -21.89 -11.97 -5.71
CA ALA A 88 -22.56 -11.02 -6.59
C ALA A 88 -21.80 -9.68 -6.66
N ALA A 89 -21.25 -9.22 -5.53
CA ALA A 89 -20.47 -7.98 -5.46
C ALA A 89 -19.23 -8.02 -6.37
N TYR A 90 -18.48 -9.13 -6.39
CA TYR A 90 -17.33 -9.29 -7.29
C TYR A 90 -17.76 -9.40 -8.76
N GLN A 91 -18.79 -10.19 -9.05
CA GLN A 91 -19.29 -10.40 -10.41
C GLN A 91 -19.84 -9.11 -11.04
N ASP A 92 -20.36 -8.19 -10.22
CA ASP A 92 -20.90 -6.90 -10.66
C ASP A 92 -19.84 -5.81 -10.87
N ILE A 93 -18.56 -6.04 -10.51
CA ILE A 93 -17.51 -5.01 -10.60
C ILE A 93 -17.39 -4.43 -12.03
N LEU A 94 -17.48 -5.27 -13.06
CA LEU A 94 -17.43 -4.81 -14.44
C LEU A 94 -18.67 -4.01 -14.85
N GLY A 95 -19.81 -4.20 -14.18
CA GLY A 95 -21.06 -3.48 -14.42
C GLY A 95 -20.99 -1.98 -14.10
N TYR A 96 -19.98 -1.55 -13.33
CA TYR A 96 -19.73 -0.13 -13.06
C TYR A 96 -19.07 0.63 -14.21
N PHE A 97 -18.56 -0.09 -15.21
CA PHE A 97 -17.87 0.51 -16.35
C PHE A 97 -18.73 0.45 -17.60
N ASP A 98 -18.57 1.43 -18.48
CA ASP A 98 -19.27 1.46 -19.76
C ASP A 98 -18.89 0.20 -20.58
N PRO A 99 -19.85 -0.61 -21.04
CA PRO A 99 -19.56 -1.79 -21.85
C PRO A 99 -18.73 -1.46 -23.11
N SER A 100 -18.87 -0.26 -23.67
CA SER A 100 -18.08 0.19 -24.82
C SER A 100 -16.60 0.38 -24.48
N LEU A 101 -16.26 0.70 -23.22
CA LEU A 101 -14.87 0.72 -22.76
C LEU A 101 -14.29 -0.69 -22.77
N ILE A 102 -15.03 -1.68 -22.26
CA ILE A 102 -14.58 -3.08 -22.23
C ILE A 102 -14.33 -3.57 -23.66
N GLU A 103 -15.30 -3.39 -24.56
CA GLU A 103 -15.16 -3.75 -25.97
C GLU A 103 -13.96 -3.04 -26.64
N PHE A 104 -13.76 -1.76 -26.35
CA PHE A 104 -12.63 -1.01 -26.84
C PHE A 104 -11.29 -1.59 -26.37
N LEU A 105 -11.18 -1.97 -25.10
CA LEU A 105 -9.97 -2.56 -24.52
C LEU A 105 -9.69 -3.93 -25.12
N GLU A 106 -10.71 -4.80 -25.27
CA GLU A 106 -10.56 -6.11 -25.89
C GLU A 106 -10.10 -5.99 -27.35
N ASN A 107 -10.74 -5.11 -28.14
CA ASN A 107 -10.38 -4.88 -29.54
C ASN A 107 -8.97 -4.29 -29.70
N SER A 108 -8.56 -3.41 -28.79
CA SER A 108 -7.26 -2.74 -28.87
C SER A 108 -6.09 -3.60 -28.39
N THR A 109 -6.34 -4.48 -27.41
CA THR A 109 -5.30 -5.32 -26.79
C THR A 109 -5.26 -6.74 -27.35
N GLY A 110 -6.36 -7.23 -27.91
CA GLY A 110 -6.54 -8.63 -28.28
C GLY A 110 -6.68 -9.58 -27.07
N VAL A 111 -6.78 -9.04 -25.86
CA VAL A 111 -6.92 -9.80 -24.61
C VAL A 111 -8.39 -9.86 -24.22
N PRO A 112 -9.00 -11.05 -24.11
CA PRO A 112 -10.36 -11.19 -23.60
C PRO A 112 -10.45 -10.75 -22.13
N ILE A 113 -11.47 -9.95 -21.80
CA ILE A 113 -11.76 -9.49 -20.43
C ILE A 113 -12.91 -10.35 -19.89
N LYS A 114 -12.57 -11.45 -19.22
CA LYS A 114 -13.57 -12.39 -18.66
C LYS A 114 -13.85 -12.13 -17.19
N THR A 115 -12.92 -11.49 -16.51
CA THR A 115 -12.98 -11.24 -15.07
C THR A 115 -12.61 -9.80 -14.74
N PRO A 116 -13.04 -9.28 -13.57
CA PRO A 116 -12.52 -8.04 -13.02
C PRO A 116 -10.99 -7.97 -12.97
N ILE A 117 -10.31 -9.09 -12.74
CA ILE A 117 -8.84 -9.16 -12.70
C ILE A 117 -8.23 -8.90 -14.09
N ASP A 118 -8.80 -9.46 -15.16
CA ASP A 118 -8.34 -9.22 -16.53
C ASP A 118 -8.42 -7.74 -16.90
N PHE A 119 -9.54 -7.10 -16.54
CA PHE A 119 -9.73 -5.66 -16.72
C PHE A 119 -8.66 -4.85 -15.97
N ASN A 120 -8.42 -5.19 -14.70
CA ASN A 120 -7.42 -4.49 -13.89
C ASN A 120 -6.01 -4.60 -14.45
N HIS A 121 -5.61 -5.75 -14.99
CA HIS A 121 -4.27 -5.89 -15.59
C HIS A 121 -4.03 -4.87 -16.72
N ILE A 122 -5.05 -4.60 -17.54
CA ILE A 122 -4.95 -3.60 -18.61
C ILE A 122 -4.91 -2.18 -18.03
N ILE A 123 -5.84 -1.87 -17.13
CA ILE A 123 -5.96 -0.54 -16.52
C ILE A 123 -4.71 -0.17 -15.71
N ASP A 124 -4.20 -1.09 -14.87
CA ASP A 124 -3.03 -0.85 -14.03
C ASP A 124 -1.74 -0.73 -14.89
N ALA A 125 -1.63 -1.48 -15.98
CA ALA A 125 -0.53 -1.34 -16.93
C ALA A 125 -0.54 0.04 -17.64
N LEU A 126 -1.71 0.52 -18.05
CA LEU A 126 -1.86 1.86 -18.62
C LEU A 126 -1.56 2.95 -17.59
N ASN A 127 -2.10 2.81 -16.37
CA ASN A 127 -1.85 3.78 -15.29
C ASN A 127 -0.38 3.83 -14.91
N THR A 128 0.30 2.68 -14.82
CA THR A 128 1.74 2.59 -14.56
C THR A 128 2.54 3.37 -15.60
N LYS A 129 2.18 3.31 -16.88
CA LYS A 129 2.85 4.10 -17.94
C LYS A 129 2.64 5.60 -17.76
N ILE A 130 1.45 6.03 -17.34
CA ILE A 130 1.16 7.43 -17.01
C ILE A 130 2.05 7.87 -15.84
N THR A 131 2.10 7.08 -14.77
CA THR A 131 2.87 7.42 -13.57
C THR A 131 4.38 7.43 -13.79
N LEU A 132 4.92 6.44 -14.52
CA LEU A 132 6.36 6.38 -14.82
C LEU A 132 6.79 7.53 -15.75
N ASN A 133 5.91 7.92 -16.69
CA ASN A 133 6.16 8.94 -17.70
C ASN A 133 7.57 8.80 -18.32
N ASP A 134 7.87 7.59 -18.78
CA ASP A 134 9.18 7.22 -19.32
C ASP A 134 9.11 7.09 -20.84
N THR A 135 9.91 7.89 -21.54
CA THR A 135 9.99 7.87 -23.01
C THR A 135 10.40 6.52 -23.60
N ARG A 136 11.08 5.65 -22.83
CA ARG A 136 11.45 4.29 -23.23
C ARG A 136 10.27 3.32 -23.17
N LEU A 137 9.25 3.66 -22.39
CA LEU A 137 8.01 2.90 -22.23
C LEU A 137 6.81 3.80 -22.57
N PRO A 138 6.71 4.31 -23.81
CA PRO A 138 5.71 5.29 -24.16
C PRO A 138 4.30 4.75 -23.90
N TYR A 139 3.40 5.69 -23.59
CA TYR A 139 1.98 5.41 -23.53
C TYR A 139 1.48 5.01 -24.94
N PRO A 140 0.66 3.96 -25.07
CA PRO A 140 0.29 3.45 -26.38
C PRO A 140 -0.67 4.40 -27.10
N LYS A 141 -0.41 4.65 -28.40
CA LYS A 141 -1.21 5.57 -29.22
C LYS A 141 -2.70 5.25 -29.25
N TRP A 142 -3.04 3.96 -29.23
CA TRP A 142 -4.45 3.54 -29.25
C TRP A 142 -5.18 3.97 -27.98
N ALA A 143 -4.50 4.04 -26.83
CA ALA A 143 -5.12 4.38 -25.56
C ALA A 143 -5.19 5.90 -25.29
N GLU A 144 -4.60 6.74 -26.14
CA GLU A 144 -4.62 8.20 -25.96
C GLU A 144 -6.02 8.78 -25.69
N PRO A 145 -7.08 8.35 -26.39
CA PRO A 145 -8.43 8.87 -26.15
C PRO A 145 -8.94 8.65 -24.72
N ILE A 146 -8.46 7.61 -24.03
CA ILE A 146 -8.89 7.27 -22.67
C ILE A 146 -7.88 7.68 -21.59
N ARG A 147 -6.71 8.21 -21.98
CA ARG A 147 -5.59 8.53 -21.06
C ARG A 147 -6.03 9.35 -19.85
N GLY A 148 -6.88 10.35 -20.06
CA GLY A 148 -7.36 11.25 -18.99
C GLY A 148 -8.21 10.56 -17.91
N ASN A 149 -8.86 9.44 -18.25
CA ASN A 149 -9.80 8.74 -17.37
C ASN A 149 -9.17 7.52 -16.68
N ILE A 150 -8.00 7.05 -17.12
CA ILE A 150 -7.38 5.82 -16.62
C ILE A 150 -7.20 5.82 -15.10
N SER A 151 -6.73 6.93 -14.51
CA SER A 151 -6.50 6.99 -13.06
C SER A 151 -7.81 6.95 -12.27
N GLU A 152 -8.89 7.54 -12.79
CA GLU A 152 -10.22 7.47 -12.18
C GLU A 152 -10.80 6.05 -12.30
N ILE A 153 -10.71 5.43 -13.49
CA ILE A 153 -11.14 4.05 -13.73
C ILE A 153 -10.42 3.09 -12.77
N ARG A 154 -9.10 3.23 -12.62
CA ARG A 154 -8.30 2.45 -11.67
C ARG A 154 -8.78 2.65 -10.23
N THR A 155 -9.05 3.90 -9.85
CA THR A 155 -9.54 4.24 -8.50
C THR A 155 -10.88 3.55 -8.24
N ILE A 156 -11.86 3.70 -9.14
CA ILE A 156 -13.17 3.07 -9.03
C ILE A 156 -13.03 1.55 -8.94
N PHE A 157 -12.20 0.94 -9.78
CA PHE A 157 -11.96 -0.51 -9.76
C PHE A 157 -11.51 -0.98 -8.37
N HIS A 158 -10.48 -0.36 -7.80
CA HIS A 158 -9.96 -0.77 -6.50
C HIS A 158 -10.91 -0.47 -5.34
N GLN A 159 -11.71 0.62 -5.42
CA GLN A 159 -12.80 0.86 -4.47
C GLN A 159 -13.80 -0.30 -4.48
N LYS A 160 -14.27 -0.71 -5.67
CA LYS A 160 -15.26 -1.80 -5.81
C LYS A 160 -14.70 -3.15 -5.42
N MET A 161 -13.43 -3.42 -5.72
CA MET A 161 -12.75 -4.60 -5.20
C MET A 161 -12.75 -4.61 -3.67
N VAL A 162 -12.28 -3.56 -3.01
CA VAL A 162 -12.23 -3.50 -1.54
C VAL A 162 -13.62 -3.60 -0.91
N ASP A 163 -14.63 -2.95 -1.50
CA ASP A 163 -16.02 -3.04 -1.04
C ASP A 163 -16.54 -4.49 -1.13
N ALA A 164 -16.37 -5.15 -2.27
CA ALA A 164 -16.77 -6.54 -2.44
C ALA A 164 -16.03 -7.48 -1.48
N GLN A 165 -14.76 -7.22 -1.16
CA GLN A 165 -14.01 -8.00 -0.18
C GLN A 165 -14.54 -7.79 1.24
N ASN A 166 -14.87 -6.55 1.61
CA ASN A 166 -15.47 -6.25 2.90
C ASN A 166 -16.85 -6.91 3.06
N ASP A 167 -17.65 -6.96 2.01
CA ASP A 167 -18.97 -7.59 2.03
C ASP A 167 -18.91 -9.11 2.19
N THR A 168 -17.81 -9.73 1.76
CA THR A 168 -17.64 -11.19 1.76
C THR A 168 -16.83 -11.70 2.94
N ALA A 169 -15.63 -11.14 3.17
CA ALA A 169 -14.72 -11.54 4.24
C ALA A 169 -14.80 -10.64 5.48
N GLY A 170 -15.72 -9.68 5.50
CA GLY A 170 -15.88 -8.75 6.61
C GLY A 170 -14.68 -7.83 6.76
N LYS A 171 -14.34 -7.50 8.01
CA LYS A 171 -13.28 -6.54 8.33
C LYS A 171 -11.89 -7.16 8.42
N TYR A 172 -11.70 -8.40 7.95
CA TYR A 172 -10.46 -9.16 8.11
C TYR A 172 -9.19 -8.37 7.76
N HIS A 173 -9.14 -7.75 6.57
CA HIS A 173 -7.95 -6.99 6.14
C HIS A 173 -7.70 -5.74 6.99
N ALA A 174 -8.76 -5.11 7.50
CA ALA A 174 -8.62 -3.98 8.42
C ALA A 174 -8.13 -4.48 9.79
N GLU A 175 -8.75 -5.52 10.33
CA GLU A 175 -8.40 -6.14 11.60
C GLU A 175 -6.96 -6.64 11.63
N LEU A 176 -6.47 -7.20 10.52
CA LEU A 176 -5.06 -7.57 10.36
C LEU A 176 -4.13 -6.36 10.60
N LEU A 177 -4.38 -5.24 9.91
CA LEU A 177 -3.54 -4.04 10.04
C LEU A 177 -3.66 -3.41 11.44
N LEU A 178 -4.86 -3.43 12.02
CA LEU A 178 -5.09 -2.98 13.39
C LEU A 178 -4.36 -3.87 14.40
N SER A 179 -4.25 -5.17 14.14
CA SER A 179 -3.57 -6.10 15.04
C SER A 179 -2.10 -5.74 15.25
N TYR A 180 -1.41 -5.18 14.25
CA TYR A 180 -0.04 -4.70 14.42
C TYR A 180 0.04 -3.49 15.36
N ILE A 181 -0.97 -2.61 15.31
CA ILE A 181 -1.09 -1.46 16.21
C ILE A 181 -1.40 -1.95 17.63
N GLU A 182 -2.39 -2.82 17.78
CA GLU A 182 -2.83 -3.35 19.07
C GLU A 182 -1.74 -4.18 19.75
N ASP A 183 -1.10 -5.09 19.03
CA ASP A 183 0.03 -5.88 19.55
C ASP A 183 1.15 -4.94 20.01
N HIS A 184 1.48 -3.93 19.21
CA HIS A 184 2.49 -2.96 19.61
C HIS A 184 2.12 -2.20 20.88
N LEU A 185 0.89 -1.72 20.99
CA LEU A 185 0.38 -0.99 22.16
C LEU A 185 0.34 -1.87 23.42
N ASN A 186 0.05 -3.16 23.27
CA ASN A 186 -0.07 -4.11 24.37
C ASN A 186 1.26 -4.76 24.79
N ARG A 187 2.34 -4.60 24.02
CA ARG A 187 3.67 -5.10 24.40
C ARG A 187 4.11 -4.53 25.77
N PRO A 188 4.70 -5.35 26.65
CA PRO A 188 5.21 -4.86 27.93
C PRO A 188 6.31 -3.82 27.69
N PRO A 189 6.49 -2.80 28.56
CA PRO A 189 7.44 -1.72 28.34
C PRO A 189 8.87 -2.17 28.01
N SER A 190 9.30 -3.30 28.57
CA SER A 190 10.63 -3.89 28.33
C SER A 190 10.82 -4.54 26.95
N LYS A 191 9.72 -4.85 26.24
CA LYS A 191 9.72 -5.45 24.89
C LYS A 191 9.07 -4.54 23.85
N LYS A 192 8.60 -3.36 24.25
CA LYS A 192 7.95 -2.41 23.37
C LYS A 192 9.02 -1.74 22.51
N ASN A 193 8.92 -1.94 21.20
CA ASN A 193 9.73 -1.18 20.25
C ASN A 193 9.32 0.31 20.33
N LYS A 194 10.14 1.21 19.79
CA LYS A 194 9.77 2.61 19.62
C LYS A 194 8.90 2.84 18.39
N ALA A 195 9.04 2.01 17.36
CA ALA A 195 8.25 2.10 16.14
C ALA A 195 8.01 0.71 15.53
N VAL A 196 6.90 0.59 14.82
CA VAL A 196 6.57 -0.54 13.96
C VAL A 196 6.34 -0.01 12.55
N PHE A 197 7.03 -0.60 11.58
CA PHE A 197 6.85 -0.31 10.17
C PHE A 197 6.10 -1.47 9.53
N VAL A 198 5.09 -1.16 8.71
CA VAL A 198 4.35 -2.15 7.93
C VAL A 198 4.42 -1.70 6.47
N SER A 199 5.10 -2.48 5.64
CA SER A 199 5.19 -2.22 4.19
C SER A 199 4.19 -3.11 3.45
N GLY A 200 3.19 -2.47 2.85
CA GLY A 200 2.12 -3.12 2.11
C GLY A 200 1.76 -2.34 0.84
N HIS A 201 0.47 -2.36 0.50
CA HIS A 201 -0.09 -1.91 -0.76
C HIS A 201 -1.00 -0.69 -0.60
N ASP A 202 -1.24 0.00 -1.71
CA ASP A 202 -2.26 1.05 -1.83
C ASP A 202 -3.64 0.59 -1.36
N THR A 203 -4.01 -0.65 -1.66
CA THR A 203 -5.29 -1.23 -1.24
C THR A 203 -5.38 -1.50 0.26
N ASN A 204 -4.27 -1.67 0.98
CA ASN A 204 -4.28 -1.66 2.46
C ASN A 204 -4.71 -0.29 3.00
N PHE A 205 -4.31 0.81 2.34
CA PHE A 205 -4.80 2.15 2.69
C PHE A 205 -6.30 2.26 2.46
N PHE A 206 -6.82 1.80 1.32
CA PHE A 206 -8.26 1.80 1.09
C PHE A 206 -9.03 1.08 2.18
N THR A 207 -8.61 -0.13 2.54
CA THR A 207 -9.23 -0.90 3.61
C THR A 207 -9.28 -0.11 4.92
N LEU A 208 -8.17 0.52 5.33
CA LEU A 208 -8.13 1.35 6.53
C LEU A 208 -8.98 2.62 6.40
N GLY A 209 -8.93 3.28 5.24
CA GLY A 209 -9.73 4.47 4.95
C GLY A 209 -11.23 4.19 5.05
N ARG A 210 -11.67 3.06 4.51
CA ARG A 210 -13.05 2.56 4.62
C ARG A 210 -13.41 2.23 6.05
N HIS A 211 -12.53 1.54 6.79
CA HIS A 211 -12.76 1.17 8.18
C HIS A 211 -12.91 2.38 9.11
N PHE A 212 -12.03 3.37 8.98
CA PHE A 212 -12.01 4.57 9.82
C PHE A 212 -12.86 5.72 9.28
N ASN A 213 -13.52 5.52 8.13
CA ASN A 213 -14.27 6.56 7.42
C ASN A 213 -13.44 7.83 7.15
N ILE A 214 -12.18 7.65 6.72
CA ILE A 214 -11.27 8.74 6.34
C ILE A 214 -11.42 8.99 4.84
N THR A 215 -12.28 9.94 4.47
CA THR A 215 -12.74 10.15 3.08
C THR A 215 -11.64 10.16 2.02
N PRO A 216 -10.53 10.93 2.17
CA PRO A 216 -9.49 10.94 1.13
C PRO A 216 -8.85 9.55 0.94
N MET A 217 -8.57 8.85 2.03
CA MET A 217 -7.99 7.50 2.00
C MET A 217 -8.98 6.43 1.53
N ALA A 218 -10.28 6.63 1.78
CA ALA A 218 -11.33 5.72 1.37
C ALA A 218 -11.67 5.83 -0.12
N ASN A 219 -11.37 6.98 -0.74
CA ASN A 219 -11.87 7.32 -2.08
C ASN A 219 -10.77 7.61 -3.11
N GLU A 220 -9.53 7.88 -2.72
CA GLU A 220 -8.45 8.19 -3.66
C GLU A 220 -7.31 7.18 -3.57
N MET A 221 -6.78 6.76 -4.71
CA MET A 221 -5.56 5.95 -4.74
C MET A 221 -4.41 6.76 -4.15
N VAL A 222 -3.69 6.18 -3.20
CA VAL A 222 -2.45 6.77 -2.69
C VAL A 222 -1.34 6.70 -3.75
N SER A 223 -0.45 7.70 -3.73
CA SER A 223 0.75 7.70 -4.58
C SER A 223 1.75 6.64 -4.12
N TYR A 224 2.68 6.26 -5.01
CA TYR A 224 3.81 5.42 -4.62
C TYR A 224 4.57 6.03 -3.44
N ALA A 225 5.01 5.16 -2.53
CA ALA A 225 5.68 5.54 -1.27
C ALA A 225 4.83 6.37 -0.29
N ALA A 226 3.51 6.41 -0.42
CA ALA A 226 2.64 7.02 0.58
C ALA A 226 2.84 6.41 1.98
N LEU A 227 2.65 7.25 3.01
CA LEU A 227 2.84 6.90 4.40
C LEU A 227 1.59 7.22 5.22
N LEU A 228 1.14 6.26 6.02
CA LEU A 228 0.23 6.49 7.14
C LEU A 228 1.01 6.33 8.44
N ALA A 229 1.06 7.38 9.25
CA ALA A 229 1.66 7.36 10.57
C ALA A 229 0.56 7.36 11.64
N VAL A 230 0.69 6.43 12.58
CA VAL A 230 -0.13 6.37 13.80
C VAL A 230 0.80 6.59 14.99
N GLU A 231 0.64 7.72 15.67
CA GLU A 231 1.52 8.15 16.74
C GLU A 231 0.78 8.09 18.08
N LEU A 232 1.43 7.51 19.10
CA LEU A 232 0.95 7.53 20.48
C LEU A 232 1.71 8.60 21.28
N HIS A 233 0.97 9.56 21.82
CA HIS A 233 1.49 10.67 22.62
C HIS A 233 1.03 10.54 24.07
N LEU A 234 1.91 10.84 25.04
CA LEU A 234 1.54 10.96 26.44
C LEU A 234 1.65 12.45 26.84
N ILE A 235 0.50 13.11 27.01
CA ILE A 235 0.43 14.54 27.33
C ILE A 235 -0.30 14.69 28.66
N ASN A 236 0.40 15.24 29.67
CA ASN A 236 -0.13 15.45 31.02
C ASN A 236 -0.74 14.19 31.67
N GLY A 237 -0.14 13.02 31.44
CA GLY A 237 -0.62 11.74 31.99
C GLY A 237 -1.73 11.07 31.19
N THR A 238 -2.21 11.69 30.11
CA THR A 238 -3.25 11.14 29.22
C THR A 238 -2.63 10.71 27.90
N TYR A 239 -3.02 9.52 27.42
CA TYR A 239 -2.61 9.01 26.10
C TYR A 239 -3.50 9.58 25.00
N PHE A 240 -2.88 10.02 23.90
CA PHE A 240 -3.53 10.50 22.69
C PHE A 240 -2.99 9.74 21.49
N VAL A 241 -3.88 9.36 20.57
CA VAL A 241 -3.50 8.79 19.28
C VAL A 241 -3.66 9.85 18.21
N ARG A 242 -2.62 10.09 17.43
CA ARG A 242 -2.65 10.95 16.25
C ARG A 242 -2.48 10.09 15.01
N VAL A 243 -3.34 10.31 14.03
CA VAL A 243 -3.23 9.70 12.69
C VAL A 243 -2.88 10.80 11.69
N SER A 244 -1.83 10.61 10.92
CA SER A 244 -1.38 11.52 9.86
C SER A 244 -1.05 10.74 8.59
N GLY A 245 -1.42 11.29 7.43
CA GLY A 245 -1.09 10.73 6.13
C GLY A 245 -0.19 11.69 5.36
N GLU A 246 0.88 11.18 4.75
CA GLU A 246 1.69 11.90 3.78
C GLU A 246 1.51 11.26 2.40
N ILE A 247 0.95 12.02 1.48
CA ILE A 247 0.86 11.65 0.06
C ILE A 247 2.05 12.32 -0.63
N PHE A 248 3.13 11.57 -0.82
CA PHE A 248 4.29 12.07 -1.57
C PHE A 248 3.92 12.17 -3.05
N THR A 249 3.85 13.40 -3.57
CA THR A 249 3.93 13.61 -5.02
C THR A 249 5.40 13.59 -5.38
N CYS A 250 5.88 12.47 -5.93
CA CYS A 250 7.22 12.42 -6.54
C CYS A 250 7.23 13.40 -7.73
N ARG A 251 7.69 14.63 -7.49
CA ARG A 251 8.13 15.50 -8.59
C ARG A 251 9.52 15.00 -8.98
N LYS A 252 9.68 14.55 -10.22
CA LYS A 252 11.01 14.52 -10.84
C LYS A 252 11.52 15.97 -10.84
N GLU A 253 12.63 16.21 -10.14
CA GLU A 253 13.51 17.36 -10.41
C GLU A 253 14.18 17.18 -11.78
#